data_AF-A0A6P6W009-F1
#
_entry.id   AF-A0A6P6W009-F1
#
_cell.length_a   1.000
_cell.length_b   1.000
_cell.length_c   1.000
_cell.angle_alpha   90.00
_cell.angle_beta   90.00
_cell.angle_gamma   90.00
#
_symmetry.space_group_name_H-M   'P 1'
#
loop_
_entity.id
_entity.type
_entity.pdbx_description
1 polymer ?
#
loop_
_entity_poly.entity_id
_entity_poly.type
_entity_poly.pdbx_seq_one_letter_code
_entity_poly.pdbx_strand_id
1 'polypeptide(L)'
;MPTLEKAFEMAEPDFSNHLKQLKPDSVINDIIQPWVPETALQHNIPAVEFVSTGADFPLPEIYVHDYEKSQIAHLMESALDPEKDKDQLEGKYFDYLSVSDLLEKKIVPVGSLVEDIVVEDHQEINTNTGSTLDWLNQRDKYSTVFVCLGSELFLSKEGMEEVAIGLEPSDVNFIWVVRLPKGEEIRVEEVLPEGFLERVGENGMVV
;
A
#
# COMPACT_ATOMS: atom_id res chain seq x y z
N MET A 1 -5.99 4.28 14.83
CA MET A 1 -7.00 3.38 14.24
C MET A 1 -8.39 3.36 14.92
N PRO A 2 -8.59 3.62 16.23
CA PRO A 2 -9.91 3.42 16.86
C PRO A 2 -11.06 4.19 16.23
N THR A 3 -10.80 5.40 15.70
CA THR A 3 -11.82 6.22 15.04
C THR A 3 -12.32 5.63 13.73
N LEU A 4 -11.41 5.05 12.93
CA LEU A 4 -11.76 4.48 11.62
C LEU A 4 -12.55 3.19 11.79
N GLU A 5 -12.10 2.31 12.68
CA GLU A 5 -12.80 1.08 13.06
C GLU A 5 -14.23 1.39 13.53
N LYS A 6 -14.38 2.32 14.47
CA LYS A 6 -15.69 2.78 14.95
C LYS A 6 -16.55 3.36 13.81
N ALA A 7 -15.95 4.11 12.89
CA ALA A 7 -16.69 4.66 11.74
C ALA A 7 -17.21 3.54 10.83
N PHE A 8 -16.44 2.48 10.61
CA PHE A 8 -16.92 1.31 9.87
C PHE A 8 -18.04 0.57 10.60
N GLU A 9 -17.91 0.32 11.90
CA GLU A 9 -18.98 -0.31 12.68
C GLU A 9 -20.28 0.50 12.63
N MET A 10 -20.18 1.83 12.74
CA MET A 10 -21.34 2.73 12.67
C MET A 10 -22.03 2.71 11.30
N ALA A 11 -21.36 2.25 10.24
CA ALA A 11 -21.93 2.17 8.90
C ALA A 11 -22.78 0.90 8.67
N GLU A 12 -22.68 -0.10 9.54
CA GLU A 12 -23.37 -1.39 9.40
C GLU A 12 -24.90 -1.26 9.21
N PRO A 13 -25.64 -0.44 10.00
CA PRO A 13 -27.09 -0.33 9.85
C PRO A 13 -27.50 0.26 8.50
N ASP A 14 -26.77 1.28 8.03
CA ASP A 14 -27.03 1.91 6.75
C ASP A 14 -26.69 0.96 5.60
N PHE A 15 -25.57 0.25 5.69
CA PHE A 15 -25.23 -0.80 4.73
C PHE A 15 -26.30 -1.89 4.64
N SER A 16 -26.78 -2.40 5.78
CA SER A 16 -27.87 -3.38 5.85
C SER A 16 -29.15 -2.87 5.16
N ASN A 17 -29.48 -1.59 5.31
CA ASN A 17 -30.61 -0.96 4.62
C ASN A 17 -30.40 -0.91 3.09
N HIS A 18 -29.18 -0.62 2.63
CA HIS A 18 -28.86 -0.64 1.19
C HIS A 18 -28.99 -2.05 0.61
N LEU A 19 -28.54 -3.10 1.32
CA LEU A 19 -28.70 -4.49 0.87
C LEU A 19 -30.17 -4.86 0.67
N LYS A 20 -31.07 -4.47 1.60
CA LYS A 20 -32.51 -4.71 1.47
C LYS A 20 -33.13 -4.02 0.25
N GLN A 21 -32.66 -2.83 -0.07
CA GLN A 21 -33.20 -2.00 -1.17
C GLN A 21 -32.68 -2.47 -2.53
N LEU A 22 -31.36 -2.63 -2.65
CA LEU A 22 -30.69 -2.94 -3.91
C LEU A 22 -30.77 -4.42 -4.27
N LYS A 23 -30.80 -5.32 -3.27
CA LYS A 23 -30.82 -6.78 -3.45
C LYS A 23 -29.76 -7.26 -4.45
N PRO A 24 -28.47 -6.93 -4.24
CA PRO A 24 -27.41 -7.36 -5.15
C PRO A 24 -27.25 -8.88 -5.16
N ASP A 25 -26.73 -9.42 -6.27
CA ASP A 25 -26.43 -10.86 -6.41
C ASP A 25 -25.26 -11.31 -5.53
N SER A 26 -24.35 -10.39 -5.20
CA SER A 26 -23.21 -10.63 -4.31
C SER A 26 -22.64 -9.32 -3.78
N VAL A 27 -21.89 -9.38 -2.69
CA VAL A 27 -21.08 -8.27 -2.15
C VAL A 27 -19.61 -8.62 -2.25
N ILE A 28 -18.77 -7.64 -2.60
CA ILE A 28 -17.31 -7.73 -2.47
C ILE A 28 -16.89 -6.73 -1.39
N ASN A 29 -16.12 -7.16 -0.39
CA ASN A 29 -15.71 -6.31 0.74
C ASN A 29 -14.22 -6.39 1.03
N ASP A 30 -13.69 -5.34 1.65
CA ASP A 30 -12.31 -5.28 2.15
C ASP A 30 -12.22 -5.97 3.53
N ILE A 31 -11.02 -6.44 3.91
CA ILE A 31 -10.72 -7.07 5.20
C ILE A 31 -10.95 -6.13 6.39
N ILE A 32 -10.85 -4.81 6.19
CA ILE A 32 -11.09 -3.82 7.26
C ILE A 32 -12.57 -3.68 7.65
N GLN A 33 -13.48 -4.40 6.98
CA GLN A 33 -14.92 -4.39 7.23
C GLN A 33 -15.44 -5.79 7.62
N PRO A 34 -15.00 -6.36 8.75
CA PRO A 34 -15.24 -7.76 9.10
C PRO A 34 -16.72 -8.11 9.32
N TRP A 35 -17.58 -7.12 9.59
CA TRP A 35 -19.02 -7.31 9.79
C TRP A 35 -19.80 -7.51 8.48
N VAL A 36 -19.23 -7.14 7.31
CA VAL A 36 -19.95 -7.16 6.03
C VAL A 36 -20.47 -8.56 5.64
N PRO A 37 -19.67 -9.65 5.74
CA PRO A 37 -20.16 -10.99 5.40
C PRO A 37 -21.35 -11.44 6.26
N GLU A 38 -21.34 -11.12 7.56
CA GLU A 38 -22.41 -11.48 8.48
C GLU A 38 -23.69 -10.71 8.15
N THR A 39 -23.59 -9.39 7.95
CA THR A 39 -24.73 -8.56 7.56
C THR A 39 -25.30 -8.99 6.20
N ALA A 40 -24.47 -9.34 5.22
CA ALA A 40 -24.91 -9.84 3.92
C ALA A 40 -25.64 -11.19 4.03
N LEU A 41 -25.13 -12.09 4.87
CA LEU A 41 -25.73 -13.40 5.13
C LEU A 41 -27.15 -13.28 5.71
N GLN A 42 -27.42 -12.30 6.58
CA GLN A 42 -28.77 -12.02 7.10
C GLN A 42 -29.79 -11.70 5.99
N HIS A 43 -29.33 -11.21 4.83
CA HIS A 43 -30.15 -10.94 3.66
C HIS A 43 -30.11 -12.06 2.61
N ASN A 44 -29.43 -13.18 2.91
CA ASN A 44 -29.15 -14.29 1.98
C ASN A 44 -28.34 -13.84 0.75
N ILE A 45 -27.43 -12.89 0.93
CA ILE A 45 -26.55 -12.39 -0.14
C ILE A 45 -25.15 -12.96 0.07
N PRO A 46 -24.54 -13.61 -0.93
CA PRO A 46 -23.18 -14.12 -0.82
C PRO A 46 -22.17 -12.96 -0.76
N ALA A 47 -21.17 -13.09 0.11
CA ALA A 47 -20.08 -12.14 0.26
C ALA A 47 -18.75 -12.75 -0.19
N VAL A 48 -17.92 -11.94 -0.84
CA VAL A 48 -16.57 -12.26 -1.27
C VAL A 48 -15.62 -11.24 -0.65
N GLU A 49 -14.62 -11.75 0.06
CA GLU A 49 -13.58 -10.91 0.63
C GLU A 49 -12.50 -10.62 -0.43
N PHE A 50 -12.20 -9.34 -0.62
CA PHE A 50 -11.16 -8.86 -1.49
C PHE A 50 -9.94 -8.48 -0.66
N VAL A 51 -8.84 -9.18 -0.92
CA VAL A 51 -7.56 -8.99 -0.23
C VAL A 51 -6.61 -8.30 -1.21
N SER A 52 -6.27 -7.05 -0.93
CA SER A 52 -5.35 -6.25 -1.75
C SER A 52 -3.87 -6.47 -1.39
N THR A 53 -3.59 -7.22 -0.33
CA THR A 53 -2.24 -7.56 0.11
C THR A 53 -1.77 -8.87 -0.52
N GLY A 54 -0.46 -9.02 -0.70
CA GLY A 54 0.13 -10.26 -1.20
C GLY A 54 -0.15 -11.45 -0.27
N ALA A 55 -0.11 -12.66 -0.84
CA ALA A 55 -0.36 -13.91 -0.11
C ALA A 55 0.73 -14.27 0.91
N ASP A 56 1.87 -13.57 0.84
CA ASP A 56 3.05 -13.75 1.68
C ASP A 56 2.95 -12.97 3.02
N PHE A 57 1.81 -12.35 3.33
CA PHE A 57 1.62 -11.70 4.61
C PHE A 57 1.17 -12.73 5.67
N PRO A 58 1.92 -12.95 6.77
CA PRO A 58 3.12 -12.22 7.25
C PRO A 58 4.39 -13.09 7.19
N LEU A 59 5.39 -12.65 6.43
CA LEU A 59 6.72 -13.28 6.40
C LEU A 59 7.46 -13.17 7.76
N PRO A 60 8.07 -14.26 8.27
CA PRO A 60 9.03 -14.20 9.37
C PRO A 60 10.34 -13.47 9.01
N GLU A 61 10.67 -13.30 7.72
CA GLU A 61 11.88 -12.62 7.25
C GLU A 61 11.79 -11.08 7.24
N ILE A 62 10.58 -10.51 7.36
CA ILE A 62 10.42 -9.08 7.63
C ILE A 62 10.60 -8.90 9.14
N TYR A 63 11.57 -8.09 9.56
CA TYR A 63 11.80 -7.83 10.99
C TYR A 63 10.63 -7.03 11.57
N VAL A 64 9.60 -7.75 12.02
CA VAL A 64 8.47 -7.19 12.74
C VAL A 64 8.97 -6.74 14.12
N HIS A 65 8.91 -5.44 14.41
CA HIS A 65 9.29 -4.95 15.74
C HIS A 65 8.40 -5.57 16.82
N ASP A 66 8.92 -5.74 18.04
CA ASP A 66 8.20 -6.48 19.10
C ASP A 66 6.82 -5.89 19.46
N TYR A 67 6.56 -4.61 19.16
CA TYR A 67 5.22 -4.01 19.32
C TYR A 67 4.24 -4.41 18.20
N GLU A 68 4.72 -4.59 16.97
CA GLU A 68 3.92 -5.05 15.81
C GLU A 68 3.62 -6.55 15.91
N LYS A 69 4.55 -7.32 16.51
CA LYS A 69 4.34 -8.72 16.85
C LYS A 69 3.13 -8.93 17.75
N SER A 70 2.80 -8.01 18.66
CA SER A 70 1.63 -8.20 19.53
C SER A 70 0.29 -8.10 18.80
N GLN A 71 0.23 -7.29 17.74
CA GLN A 71 -0.97 -7.18 16.90
C GLN A 71 -1.06 -8.31 15.87
N ILE A 72 0.09 -8.75 15.36
CA ILE A 72 0.19 -9.83 14.36
C ILE A 72 0.11 -11.23 15.02
N ALA A 73 0.62 -11.42 16.24
CA ALA A 73 0.59 -12.70 16.95
C ALA A 73 -0.83 -13.16 17.30
N HIS A 74 -1.78 -12.25 17.44
CA HIS A 74 -3.19 -12.61 17.62
C HIS A 74 -3.82 -13.19 16.34
N LEU A 75 -3.19 -12.93 15.17
CA LEU A 75 -3.61 -13.41 13.85
C LEU A 75 -2.83 -14.65 13.36
N MET A 76 -1.67 -14.98 13.94
CA MET A 76 -0.67 -15.89 13.35
C MET A 76 -0.42 -17.22 14.10
N GLU A 77 -1.25 -17.64 15.04
CA GLU A 77 -0.87 -18.74 15.95
C GLU A 77 -0.81 -20.17 15.35
N SER A 78 -0.81 -20.35 14.02
CA SER A 78 -0.43 -21.64 13.42
C SER A 78 0.14 -21.55 11.99
N ALA A 79 1.46 -21.37 11.84
CA ALA A 79 2.20 -21.87 10.69
C ALA A 79 3.73 -21.72 10.89
N LEU A 80 4.44 -22.84 11.09
CA LEU A 80 5.90 -22.92 10.94
C LEU A 80 6.24 -24.28 10.29
N ASP A 81 6.60 -24.27 9.00
CA ASP A 81 7.69 -25.12 8.46
C ASP A 81 8.11 -24.62 7.05
N PRO A 82 9.34 -24.10 6.84
CA PRO A 82 9.77 -23.52 5.58
C PRO A 82 10.74 -24.43 4.81
N GLU A 83 10.24 -25.34 3.97
CA GLU A 83 11.03 -25.93 2.88
C GLU A 83 10.16 -26.28 1.67
N LYS A 84 10.14 -25.40 0.65
CA LYS A 84 10.54 -25.73 -0.75
C LYS A 84 10.02 -24.77 -1.82
N ASP A 85 10.99 -24.39 -2.66
CA ASP A 85 10.98 -24.15 -4.11
C ASP A 85 10.21 -22.96 -4.72
N LYS A 86 10.95 -22.25 -5.56
CA LYS A 86 10.53 -21.17 -6.45
C LYS A 86 9.85 -21.77 -7.68
N ASP A 87 8.55 -21.55 -7.84
CA ASP A 87 7.90 -21.32 -9.14
C ASP A 87 6.42 -21.00 -8.90
N GLN A 88 5.99 -19.84 -9.43
CA GLN A 88 4.82 -19.04 -9.05
C GLN A 88 4.96 -18.40 -7.65
N LEU A 89 5.33 -17.12 -7.62
CA LEU A 89 5.73 -16.38 -6.40
C LEU A 89 4.78 -16.58 -5.20
N GLU A 90 3.48 -16.80 -5.46
CA GLU A 90 2.46 -16.96 -4.42
C GLU A 90 1.59 -18.23 -4.56
N GLY A 91 1.75 -19.03 -5.61
CA GLY A 91 0.83 -20.14 -5.93
C GLY A 91 0.73 -21.18 -4.80
N LYS A 92 1.87 -21.48 -4.17
CA LYS A 92 1.96 -22.43 -3.05
C LYS A 92 1.24 -21.94 -1.79
N TYR A 93 1.22 -20.62 -1.57
CA TYR A 93 0.54 -20.01 -0.43
C TYR A 93 -0.96 -20.03 -0.61
N PHE A 94 -1.46 -19.78 -1.82
CA PHE A 94 -2.90 -19.89 -2.09
C PHE A 94 -3.45 -21.29 -1.90
N ASP A 95 -2.70 -22.31 -2.34
CA ASP A 95 -3.06 -23.71 -2.09
C ASP A 95 -3.00 -24.02 -0.58
N TYR A 96 -1.97 -23.56 0.14
CA TYR A 96 -1.88 -23.73 1.59
C TYR A 96 -3.01 -23.04 2.35
N LEU A 97 -3.32 -21.79 2.04
CA LEU A 97 -4.39 -21.01 2.67
C LEU A 97 -5.79 -21.57 2.33
N SER A 98 -5.95 -22.18 1.15
CA SER A 98 -7.22 -22.82 0.74
C SER A 98 -7.39 -24.24 1.33
N VAL A 99 -6.29 -24.94 1.60
CA VAL A 99 -6.28 -26.36 2.02
C VAL A 99 -6.07 -26.52 3.53
N SER A 100 -5.50 -25.53 4.21
CA SER A 100 -5.43 -25.52 5.68
C SER A 100 -6.81 -25.30 6.27
N ASP A 101 -7.10 -25.95 7.40
CA ASP A 101 -8.31 -25.75 8.22
C ASP A 101 -8.42 -24.31 8.82
N LEU A 102 -7.63 -23.36 8.30
CA LEU A 102 -7.47 -22.01 8.83
C LEU A 102 -8.56 -21.05 8.36
N LEU A 103 -8.95 -21.13 7.08
CA LEU A 103 -9.90 -20.18 6.48
C LEU A 103 -11.18 -20.83 5.93
N GLU A 104 -11.18 -22.14 5.64
CA GLU A 104 -12.31 -22.87 5.00
C GLU A 104 -12.94 -22.13 3.78
N LYS A 105 -12.21 -21.22 3.15
CA LYS A 105 -12.65 -20.35 2.07
C LYS A 105 -11.94 -20.73 0.78
N LYS A 106 -12.67 -20.68 -0.35
CA LYS A 106 -12.07 -20.81 -1.67
C LYS A 106 -11.34 -19.51 -2.02
N ILE A 107 -10.04 -19.59 -2.26
CA ILE A 107 -9.25 -18.45 -2.72
C ILE A 107 -9.18 -18.44 -4.25
N VAL A 108 -9.32 -17.25 -4.83
CA VAL A 108 -9.26 -17.04 -6.28
C VAL A 108 -8.21 -15.96 -6.57
N PRO A 109 -7.02 -16.31 -7.09
CA PRO A 109 -6.03 -15.32 -7.46
C PRO A 109 -6.51 -14.55 -8.71
N VAL A 110 -6.55 -13.23 -8.59
CA VAL A 110 -6.97 -12.32 -9.69
C VAL A 110 -5.80 -11.57 -10.34
N GLY A 111 -4.58 -11.79 -9.84
CA GLY A 111 -3.37 -11.10 -10.30
C GLY A 111 -3.24 -9.67 -9.75
N SER A 112 -2.24 -8.93 -10.24
CA SER A 112 -2.02 -7.54 -9.85
C SER A 112 -3.05 -6.64 -10.52
N LEU A 113 -3.95 -6.09 -9.71
CA LEU A 113 -4.89 -5.06 -10.14
C LEU A 113 -4.19 -3.71 -10.09
N VAL A 114 -3.50 -3.38 -11.18
CA VAL A 114 -2.91 -2.07 -11.40
C VAL A 114 -3.86 -1.21 -12.23
N GLU A 115 -3.93 0.08 -11.92
CA GLU A 115 -4.70 1.02 -12.72
C GLU A 115 -4.14 1.07 -14.15
N ASP A 116 -5.01 0.92 -15.14
CA ASP A 116 -4.63 1.12 -16.53
C ASP A 116 -4.21 2.59 -16.72
N ILE A 117 -3.02 2.80 -17.27
CA ILE A 117 -2.56 4.15 -17.63
C ILE A 117 -3.44 4.64 -18.79
N VAL A 118 -4.53 5.33 -18.47
CA VAL A 118 -5.33 6.03 -19.47
C VAL A 118 -4.53 7.28 -19.87
N VAL A 119 -3.73 7.16 -20.93
CA VAL A 119 -3.14 8.32 -21.59
C VAL A 119 -4.28 9.01 -22.34
N GLU A 120 -5.08 9.81 -21.63
CA GLU A 120 -6.00 10.72 -22.31
C GLU A 120 -5.16 11.77 -23.04
N ASP A 121 -5.20 11.75 -24.38
CA ASP A 121 -4.42 12.61 -25.28
C ASP A 121 -4.56 14.13 -25.02
N HIS A 122 -5.44 14.56 -24.10
CA HIS A 122 -5.75 15.96 -23.83
C HIS A 122 -6.09 16.33 -22.39
N GLN A 123 -5.76 15.54 -21.37
CA GLN A 123 -5.74 16.11 -20.01
C GLN A 123 -4.49 16.97 -19.89
N GLU A 124 -4.66 18.24 -19.53
CA GLU A 124 -3.57 19.11 -19.11
C GLU A 124 -2.77 18.34 -18.06
N ILE A 125 -1.62 17.81 -18.50
CA ILE A 125 -0.62 17.25 -17.62
C ILE A 125 -0.36 18.36 -16.60
N ASN A 126 -0.77 18.14 -15.34
CA ASN A 126 -0.48 19.06 -14.25
C ASN A 126 0.96 19.56 -14.43
N THR A 127 1.21 20.85 -14.28
CA THR A 127 2.51 21.45 -14.66
C THR A 127 3.72 20.73 -14.03
N ASN A 128 3.51 20.04 -12.89
CA ASN A 128 4.49 19.18 -12.22
C ASN A 128 4.73 17.81 -12.87
N THR A 129 3.72 17.15 -13.45
CA THR A 129 3.92 15.86 -14.12
C THR A 129 4.62 16.04 -15.46
N GLY A 130 4.41 17.17 -16.13
CA GLY A 130 5.12 17.53 -17.37
C GLY A 130 6.61 17.76 -17.11
N SER A 131 6.93 18.57 -16.09
CA SER A 131 8.33 18.83 -15.72
C SER A 131 9.06 17.58 -15.23
N THR A 132 8.38 16.68 -14.52
CA THR A 132 8.94 15.39 -14.06
C THR A 132 9.29 14.48 -15.23
N LEU A 133 8.38 14.33 -16.19
CA LEU A 133 8.62 13.51 -17.39
C LEU A 133 9.73 14.12 -18.26
N ASP A 134 9.76 15.43 -18.41
CA ASP A 134 10.82 16.13 -19.14
C ASP A 134 12.19 15.95 -18.48
N TRP A 135 12.24 15.96 -17.14
CA TRP A 135 13.47 15.66 -16.39
C TRP A 135 13.92 14.21 -16.61
N LEU A 136 13.00 13.24 -16.54
CA LEU A 136 13.29 11.82 -16.81
C LEU A 136 13.79 11.58 -18.24
N ASN A 137 13.19 12.26 -19.23
CA ASN A 137 13.57 12.14 -20.64
C ASN A 137 15.01 12.59 -20.93
N GLN A 138 15.62 13.34 -20.02
CA GLN A 138 17.01 13.81 -20.13
C GLN A 138 18.02 12.87 -19.46
N ARG A 139 17.59 11.73 -18.92
CA ARG A 139 18.46 10.75 -18.23
C ARG A 139 18.56 9.45 -19.02
N ASP A 140 19.64 8.72 -18.79
CA ASP A 140 19.84 7.41 -19.41
C ASP A 140 18.81 6.40 -18.92
N LYS A 141 18.49 5.42 -19.77
CA LYS A 141 17.55 4.35 -19.39
C LYS A 141 18.04 3.60 -18.15
N TYR A 142 17.13 3.33 -17.22
CA TYR A 142 17.42 2.61 -15.97
C TYR A 142 18.48 3.28 -15.08
N SER A 143 18.67 4.60 -15.21
CA SER A 143 19.67 5.36 -14.44
C SER A 143 19.08 6.17 -13.28
N THR A 144 17.76 6.13 -13.08
CA THR A 144 17.05 6.93 -12.08
C THR A 144 16.43 6.04 -11.00
N VAL A 145 16.69 6.37 -9.74
CA VAL A 145 16.04 5.78 -8.56
C VAL A 145 14.76 6.55 -8.23
N PHE A 146 13.65 5.84 -8.06
CA PHE A 146 12.40 6.43 -7.59
C PHE A 146 12.19 6.09 -6.10
N VAL A 147 12.15 7.11 -5.26
CA VAL A 147 11.96 6.99 -3.80
C VAL A 147 10.57 7.50 -3.45
N CYS A 148 9.67 6.59 -3.06
CA CYS A 148 8.32 6.91 -2.63
C CYS A 148 7.85 5.94 -1.55
N LEU A 149 7.34 6.47 -0.44
CA LEU A 149 6.90 5.71 0.73
C LEU A 149 5.38 5.54 0.81
N GLY A 150 4.70 5.66 -0.34
CA GLY A 150 3.26 5.51 -0.43
C GLY A 150 2.49 6.68 0.16
N SER A 151 1.18 6.48 0.38
CA SER A 151 0.28 7.54 0.81
C SER A 151 0.20 7.74 2.33
N GLU A 152 0.48 6.68 3.08
CA GLU A 152 0.15 6.59 4.51
C GLU A 152 1.34 6.87 5.43
N LEU A 153 2.58 6.82 4.93
CA LEU A 153 3.78 7.04 5.73
C LEU A 153 4.27 8.48 5.61
N PHE A 154 4.39 9.14 6.77
CA PHE A 154 5.09 10.42 6.93
C PHE A 154 6.40 10.14 7.67
N LEU A 155 7.53 10.51 7.08
CA LEU A 155 8.83 10.37 7.73
C LEU A 155 8.97 11.41 8.84
N SER A 156 9.64 11.03 9.93
CA SER A 156 10.17 11.99 10.89
C SER A 156 11.29 12.80 10.25
N LYS A 157 11.68 13.91 10.88
CA LYS A 157 12.81 14.72 10.41
C LYS A 157 14.09 13.89 10.30
N GLU A 158 14.37 13.06 11.31
CA GLU A 158 15.54 12.17 11.31
C GLU A 158 15.46 11.14 10.17
N GLY A 159 14.27 10.59 9.90
CA GLY A 159 14.06 9.69 8.77
C GLY A 159 14.31 10.36 7.41
N MET A 160 13.90 11.62 7.28
CA MET A 160 14.19 12.44 6.09
C MET A 160 15.69 12.70 5.94
N GLU A 161 16.38 13.02 7.04
CA GLU A 161 17.84 13.24 7.06
C GLU A 161 18.60 11.98 6.62
N GLU A 162 18.23 10.79 7.11
CA GLU A 162 18.88 9.53 6.73
C GLU A 162 18.69 9.20 5.24
N VAL A 163 17.49 9.43 4.68
CA VAL A 163 17.26 9.24 3.24
C VAL A 163 18.12 10.21 2.43
N ALA A 164 18.20 11.48 2.85
CA ALA A 164 19.03 12.48 2.19
C ALA A 164 20.53 12.12 2.26
N ILE A 165 21.02 11.67 3.42
CA ILE A 165 22.41 11.20 3.62
C ILE A 165 22.72 9.95 2.77
N GLY A 166 21.72 9.12 2.47
CA GLY A 166 21.88 7.99 1.55
C GLY A 166 21.95 8.43 0.08
N LEU A 167 21.10 9.36 -0.32
CA LEU A 167 20.99 9.80 -1.72
C LEU A 167 22.16 10.69 -2.15
N GLU A 168 22.54 11.66 -1.33
CA GLU A 168 23.55 12.67 -1.69
C GLU A 168 24.92 12.08 -2.10
N PRO A 169 25.57 11.20 -1.31
CA PRO A 169 26.87 10.63 -1.69
C PRO A 169 26.77 9.50 -2.72
N SER A 170 25.56 9.04 -3.06
CA SER A 170 25.38 7.95 -4.03
C SER A 170 25.64 8.37 -5.47
N ASP A 171 25.58 9.68 -5.76
CA ASP A 171 25.75 10.28 -7.09
C ASP A 171 24.86 9.66 -8.19
N VAL A 172 23.73 9.09 -7.79
CA VAL A 172 22.72 8.56 -8.72
C VAL A 172 21.71 9.64 -9.11
N ASN A 173 21.07 9.48 -10.27
CA ASN A 173 19.87 10.26 -10.54
C ASN A 173 18.75 9.75 -9.64
N PHE A 174 18.00 10.64 -9.01
CA PHE A 174 16.85 10.23 -8.21
C PHE A 174 15.67 11.18 -8.30
N ILE A 175 14.48 10.61 -8.13
CA ILE A 175 13.25 11.33 -7.85
C ILE A 175 12.80 10.90 -6.47
N TRP A 176 12.63 11.85 -5.56
CA TRP A 176 12.14 11.58 -4.22
C TRP A 176 10.82 12.30 -3.96
N VAL A 177 9.77 11.52 -3.75
CA VAL A 177 8.44 12.01 -3.37
C VAL A 177 8.41 12.24 -1.87
N VAL A 178 8.38 13.49 -1.46
CA VAL A 178 8.33 13.92 -0.06
C VAL A 178 6.90 14.23 0.32
N ARG A 179 6.41 13.57 1.37
CA ARG A 179 5.09 13.83 1.93
C ARG A 179 5.21 14.48 3.29
N LEU A 180 4.54 15.62 3.43
CA LEU A 180 4.41 16.35 4.68
C LEU A 180 2.98 16.21 5.23
N PRO A 181 2.80 16.15 6.57
CA PRO A 181 1.47 16.11 7.17
C PRO A 181 0.62 17.31 6.72
N LYS A 182 -0.62 17.04 6.29
CA LYS A 182 -1.54 18.10 5.88
C LYS A 182 -1.98 18.91 7.11
N GLY A 183 -1.93 20.24 7.00
CA GLY A 183 -2.38 21.16 8.05
C GLY A 183 -1.26 21.95 8.73
N GLU A 184 -0.01 21.63 8.42
CA GLU A 184 1.17 22.39 8.85
C GLU A 184 1.74 23.12 7.62
N GLU A 185 2.03 24.42 7.74
CA GLU A 185 2.70 25.21 6.68
C GLU A 185 4.20 24.91 6.64
N ILE A 186 4.57 23.63 6.58
CA ILE A 186 5.97 23.21 6.50
C ILE A 186 6.39 23.19 5.04
N ARG A 187 7.52 23.82 4.74
CA ARG A 187 8.13 23.80 3.41
C ARG A 187 9.10 22.63 3.32
N VAL A 188 9.26 22.06 2.13
CA VAL A 188 10.15 20.91 1.91
C VAL A 188 11.59 21.26 2.31
N GLU A 189 12.02 22.49 2.07
CA GLU A 189 13.34 23.00 2.43
C GLU A 189 13.59 23.05 3.95
N GLU A 190 12.52 23.07 4.76
CA GLU A 190 12.63 23.11 6.24
C GLU A 190 12.84 21.73 6.86
N VAL A 191 12.49 20.66 6.13
CA VAL A 191 12.62 19.27 6.60
C VAL A 191 13.83 18.54 6.04
N LEU A 192 14.42 19.07 4.97
CA LEU A 192 15.63 18.52 4.36
C LEU A 192 16.88 19.05 5.06
N PRO A 193 18.01 18.33 4.99
CA PRO A 193 19.29 18.86 5.45
C PRO A 193 19.60 20.19 4.77
N GLU A 194 20.13 21.14 5.53
CA GLU A 194 20.49 22.46 5.01
C GLU A 194 21.39 22.34 3.78
N GLY A 195 21.02 22.99 2.67
CA GLY A 195 21.79 22.99 1.43
C GLY A 195 21.67 21.72 0.58
N PHE A 196 20.79 20.77 0.95
CA PHE A 196 20.67 19.49 0.25
C PHE A 196 20.32 19.65 -1.24
N LEU A 197 19.32 20.49 -1.55
CA LEU A 197 18.86 20.70 -2.92
C LEU A 197 19.96 21.30 -3.81
N GLU A 198 20.77 22.20 -3.26
CA GLU A 198 21.91 22.79 -3.97
C GLU A 198 23.02 21.77 -4.21
N ARG A 199 23.26 20.85 -3.26
CA ARG A 199 24.31 19.83 -3.39
C ARG A 199 23.95 18.74 -4.39
N VAL A 200 22.69 18.30 -4.41
CA VAL A 200 22.23 17.27 -5.38
C VAL A 200 22.02 17.86 -6.78
N GLY A 201 21.75 19.16 -6.88
CA GLY A 201 21.69 19.89 -8.15
C GLY A 201 20.74 19.23 -9.15
N GLU A 202 21.22 18.98 -10.37
CA GLU A 202 20.42 18.39 -11.44
C GLU A 202 20.26 16.85 -11.33
N ASN A 203 21.01 16.20 -10.43
CA ASN A 203 20.94 14.75 -10.23
C ASN A 203 19.73 14.35 -9.39
N GLY A 204 19.22 15.26 -8.54
CA GLY A 204 18.08 15.01 -7.67
C GLY A 204 16.88 15.87 -7.99
N MET A 205 15.70 15.26 -8.06
CA MET A 205 14.43 15.99 -8.10
C MET A 205 13.58 15.60 -6.90
N VAL A 206 13.22 16.57 -6.07
CA VAL A 206 12.34 16.39 -4.91
C VAL A 206 10.96 16.94 -5.26
N VAL A 207 9.92 16.12 -5.07
CA VAL A 207 8.52 16.43 -5.45
C VAL A 207 7.56 16.27 -4.30
#